data_AF-A0A1W5XXG1-F1
#
_entry.id   AF-A0A1W5XXG1-F1
#
_cell.length_a   1.000
_cell.length_b   1.000
_cell.length_c   1.000
_cell.angle_alpha   90.00
_cell.angle_beta   90.00
_cell.angle_gamma   90.00
#
_symmetry.space_group_name_H-M   'P 1'
#
loop_
_entity.id
_entity.type
_entity.pdbx_description
1 polymer ?
#
loop_
_entity_poly.entity_id
_entity_poly.type
_entity_poly.pdbx_seq_one_letter_code
_entity_poly.pdbx_strand_id
1 'polypeptide(L)' 'MNVGNTSDHHIFAFDLTEHEARRRTEVLAALGDAWDPVAVMNAELEAHQLLYSDLDADQQATYDRLVAAGVLPPSGQG' A
#
# COMPACT_ATOMS: atom_id res chain seq x y z
N MET A 1 2.73 -41.36 -13.82
CA MET A 1 1.54 -42.22 -13.66
C MET A 1 0.43 -41.36 -13.11
N ASN A 2 -0.65 -41.18 -13.89
CA ASN A 2 -1.82 -40.37 -13.55
C ASN A 2 -2.69 -41.20 -12.59
N VAL A 3 -2.74 -40.83 -11.31
CA VAL A 3 -3.64 -41.48 -10.34
C VAL A 3 -5.00 -40.80 -10.46
N GLY A 4 -5.96 -41.54 -11.00
CA GLY A 4 -7.27 -41.06 -11.38
C GLY A 4 -8.15 -40.61 -10.20
N ASN A 5 -9.05 -39.68 -10.53
CA ASN A 5 -10.19 -39.21 -9.77
C ASN A 5 -10.94 -40.39 -9.09
N THR A 6 -10.80 -40.52 -7.76
CA THR A 6 -11.61 -41.47 -6.95
C THR A 6 -12.92 -40.79 -6.58
N SER A 7 -14.03 -41.53 -6.57
CA SER A 7 -15.42 -41.06 -6.54
C SER A 7 -15.84 -40.06 -5.45
N ASP A 8 -15.00 -39.81 -4.43
CA ASP A 8 -15.25 -38.84 -3.35
C ASP A 8 -14.38 -37.57 -3.39
N HIS A 9 -13.39 -37.48 -4.28
CA HIS A 9 -12.44 -36.35 -4.30
C HIS A 9 -12.26 -35.80 -5.71
N HIS A 10 -12.72 -34.57 -5.92
CA HIS A 10 -12.51 -33.81 -7.15
C HIS A 10 -11.25 -32.96 -7.05
N ILE A 11 -10.40 -33.01 -8.08
CA ILE A 11 -9.25 -32.11 -8.20
C ILE A 11 -9.77 -30.71 -8.56
N PHE A 12 -9.60 -29.77 -7.64
CA PHE A 12 -9.81 -28.34 -7.89
C PHE A 12 -8.46 -27.69 -8.18
N ALA A 13 -8.25 -27.27 -9.43
CA ALA A 13 -7.08 -26.49 -9.84
C ALA A 13 -7.53 -25.08 -10.21
N PHE A 14 -6.80 -24.08 -9.73
CA PHE A 14 -7.14 -22.67 -9.91
C PHE A 14 -5.88 -21.87 -10.23
N ASP A 15 -5.93 -21.10 -11.31
CA ASP A 15 -4.84 -20.21 -11.69
C ASP A 15 -4.99 -18.87 -10.95
N LEU A 16 -4.18 -18.69 -9.91
CA LEU A 16 -4.15 -17.44 -9.13
C LEU A 16 -3.50 -16.29 -9.92
N THR A 17 -2.64 -16.59 -10.89
CA THR A 17 -1.96 -15.57 -11.69
C THR A 17 -2.95 -14.90 -12.65
N GLU A 18 -3.77 -15.68 -13.36
CA GLU A 18 -4.83 -15.15 -14.22
C GLU A 18 -5.84 -14.33 -13.41
N HIS A 19 -6.26 -14.86 -12.26
CA HIS A 19 -7.19 -14.17 -11.39
C HIS A 19 -6.63 -12.87 -10.81
N GLU A 20 -5.36 -12.83 -10.42
CA GLU A 20 -4.72 -11.61 -9.93
C GLU A 20 -4.55 -10.58 -11.04
N ALA A 21 -4.23 -11.00 -12.27
CA ALA A 21 -4.17 -10.10 -13.42
C ALA A 21 -5.53 -9.43 -13.64
N ARG A 22 -6.61 -10.21 -13.66
CA ARG A 22 -7.97 -9.68 -13.77
C ARG A 22 -8.34 -8.73 -12.63
N ARG A 23 -8.05 -9.10 -11.37
CA ARG A 23 -8.32 -8.23 -10.22
C ARG A 23 -7.63 -6.88 -10.36
N ARG A 24 -6.35 -6.86 -10.77
CA ARG A 24 -5.60 -5.62 -10.98
C ARG A 24 -6.17 -4.78 -12.11
N THR A 25 -6.57 -5.40 -13.23
CA THR A 25 -7.21 -4.68 -14.34
C THR A 25 -8.51 -4.01 -13.90
N GLU A 26 -9.38 -4.71 -13.18
CA GLU A 26 -10.63 -4.12 -12.67
C GLU A 26 -10.38 -3.00 -11.67
N VAL A 27 -9.35 -3.12 -10.81
CA VAL A 27 -8.95 -2.04 -9.90
C VAL A 27 -8.50 -0.80 -10.66
N LEU A 28 -7.65 -0.95 -11.68
CA LEU A 28 -7.19 0.17 -12.50
C LEU A 28 -8.35 0.81 -13.28
N ALA A 29 -9.27 0.00 -13.81
CA ALA A 29 -10.46 0.51 -14.50
C ALA A 29 -11.37 1.32 -13.55
N ALA A 30 -11.52 0.88 -12.29
CA ALA A 30 -12.32 1.59 -11.29
C ALA A 30 -11.71 2.93 -10.84
N LEU A 31 -10.38 3.07 -10.90
CA LEU A 31 -9.69 4.34 -10.60
C LEU A 31 -9.91 5.38 -11.71
N GLY A 32 -10.12 4.92 -12.95
CA GLY A 32 -10.48 5.74 -14.10
C GLY A 32 -9.32 6.49 -14.75
N ASP A 33 -9.55 7.01 -15.96
CA ASP A 33 -8.50 7.58 -16.82
C ASP A 33 -7.86 8.86 -16.28
N ALA A 34 -8.51 9.53 -15.31
CA ALA A 34 -8.00 10.73 -14.67
C ALA A 34 -7.06 10.43 -13.49
N TRP A 35 -6.91 9.15 -13.10
CA TRP A 35 -6.06 8.78 -11.98
C TRP A 35 -4.57 8.89 -12.36
N ASP A 36 -3.88 9.85 -11.76
CA ASP A 36 -2.43 10.00 -11.84
C ASP A 36 -1.78 9.46 -10.56
N PRO A 37 -1.18 8.25 -10.58
CA PRO A 37 -0.57 7.66 -9.39
C PRO A 37 0.61 8.47 -8.87
N VAL A 38 1.33 9.20 -9.74
CA VAL A 38 2.47 10.03 -9.32
C VAL A 38 1.96 11.26 -8.60
N ALA A 39 0.90 11.90 -9.10
CA ALA A 39 0.27 13.03 -8.41
C ALA A 39 -0.27 12.62 -7.03
N VAL A 40 -0.92 11.45 -6.92
CA VAL A 40 -1.39 10.94 -5.63
C VAL A 40 -0.23 10.71 -4.66
N MET A 41 0.86 10.06 -5.09
CA MET A 41 2.02 9.83 -4.23
C MET A 41 2.68 11.13 -3.77
N ASN A 42 2.77 12.14 -4.63
CA ASN A 42 3.30 13.44 -4.28
C ASN A 42 2.40 14.17 -3.27
N ALA A 43 1.07 14.11 -3.46
CA ALA A 43 0.10 14.70 -2.55
C ALA A 43 0.14 14.06 -1.16
N GLU A 44 0.31 12.73 -1.08
CA GLU A 44 0.49 12.01 0.18
C GLU A 44 1.79 12.44 0.89
N LEU A 45 2.89 12.62 0.16
CA LEU A 45 4.15 13.11 0.73
C LEU A 45 4.00 14.54 1.26
N GLU A 46 3.33 15.43 0.52
CA GLU A 46 3.04 16.80 0.96
C GLU A 46 2.17 16.80 2.23
N ALA A 47 1.08 16.01 2.23
CA ALA A 47 0.23 15.85 3.40
C ALA A 47 1.01 15.32 4.62
N HIS A 48 1.94 14.39 4.42
CA HIS A 48 2.78 13.87 5.48
C HIS A 48 3.71 14.94 6.07
N GLN A 49 4.24 15.86 5.24
CA GLN A 49 5.06 16.98 5.70
C GLN A 49 4.23 17.97 6.54
N LEU A 50 2.96 18.16 6.21
CA LEU A 50 2.05 19.02 6.96
C LEU A 50 1.65 18.46 8.34
N LEU A 51 1.67 17.14 8.55
CA LEU A 51 1.30 16.54 9.85
C LEU A 51 2.17 17.03 11.01
N TYR A 52 3.42 17.38 10.71
CA TYR A 52 4.40 17.86 11.66
C TYR A 52 4.90 19.27 11.29
N SER A 53 4.14 20.00 10.48
CA SER A 53 4.38 21.43 10.28
C SER A 53 3.88 22.21 11.49
N ASP A 54 4.52 23.34 11.77
CA ASP A 54 4.10 24.29 12.81
C ASP A 54 4.03 23.72 14.24
N LEU A 55 4.86 22.72 14.55
CA LEU A 55 5.02 22.23 15.92
C LEU A 55 5.57 23.34 16.82
N ASP A 56 4.99 23.50 17.99
CA ASP A 56 5.60 24.29 19.05
C ASP A 56 6.86 23.59 19.61
N ALA A 57 7.58 24.27 20.51
CA ALA A 57 8.84 23.77 21.05
C ALA A 57 8.69 22.44 21.82
N ASP A 58 7.60 22.25 22.56
CA ASP A 58 7.37 21.03 23.35
C ASP A 58 6.94 19.87 22.44
N GLN A 59 6.15 20.18 21.42
CA GLN A 59 5.74 19.24 20.38
C GLN A 59 6.92 18.79 19.54
N GLN A 60 7.79 19.71 19.11
CA GLN A 60 9.01 19.40 18.36
C GLN A 60 9.95 18.49 19.18
N ALA A 61 10.15 18.79 20.47
CA ALA A 61 10.96 17.95 21.34
C ALA A 61 10.37 16.53 21.53
N THR A 62 9.04 16.39 21.44
CA THR A 62 8.39 15.07 21.46
C THR A 62 8.55 14.35 20.13
N TYR A 63 8.37 15.05 19.01
CA TYR A 63 8.59 14.53 17.67
C TYR A 63 10.02 13.98 17.52
N ASP A 64 11.04 14.77 17.90
CA ASP A 64 12.45 14.38 17.80
C ASP A 64 12.75 13.10 18.61
N ARG A 65 12.17 12.97 19.82
CA ARG A 65 12.31 11.75 20.63
C ARG A 65 11.69 10.53 19.96
N LEU A 66 10.53 10.69 19.32
CA LEU A 66 9.84 9.61 18.63
C LEU A 66 10.58 9.20 17.35
N VAL A 67 11.16 10.14 16.63
CA VAL A 67 12.03 9.85 15.48
C VAL A 67 13.29 9.12 15.93
N ALA A 68 13.96 9.59 16.98
CA ALA A 68 15.15 8.93 17.53
C ALA A 68 14.86 7.50 18.05
N ALA A 69 13.65 7.26 18.54
CA ALA A 69 13.18 5.94 18.97
C ALA A 69 12.71 5.04 17.81
N GLY A 70 12.65 5.55 16.57
CA GLY A 70 12.15 4.82 15.39
C GLY A 70 10.64 4.61 15.39
N VAL A 71 9.89 5.35 16.21
CA VAL A 71 8.43 5.30 16.26
C VAL A 71 7.82 6.11 15.12
N LEU A 72 8.40 7.27 14.83
CA LEU A 72 7.99 8.12 13.72
C LEU A 72 9.06 8.20 12.64
N PRO A 73 8.67 8.30 11.36
CA PRO A 73 9.60 8.60 10.30
C PRO A 73 10.12 10.05 10.42
N PRO A 74 11.39 10.30 10.06
CA PRO A 74 11.92 11.65 9.94
C PRO A 74 11.24 12.40 8.79
N SER A 75 10.91 13.67 9.02
CA SER A 75 10.29 14.54 8.04
C SER A 75 11.23 14.76 6.86
N GLY A 76 10.69 14.66 5.64
CA GLY A 76 11.45 14.86 4.41
C GLY A 76 12.25 13.64 3.90
N GLN A 77 12.09 12.45 4.49
CA GLN A 77 12.52 11.21 3.84
C GLN A 77 11.35 10.60 3.06
N GLY A 78 11.29 10.93 1.77
CA GLY A 78 10.54 10.23 0.73
C GLY A 78 11.51 9.70 -0.32
#